data_AF-A0A850NB13-F1
#
_entry.id   AF-A0A850NB13-F1
#
_cell.length_a   1.000
_cell.length_b   1.000
_cell.length_c   1.000
_cell.angle_alpha   90.00
_cell.angle_beta   90.00
_cell.angle_gamma   90.00
#
_symmetry.space_group_name_H-M   'P 1'
#
loop_
_entity.id
_entity.type
_entity.pdbx_description
1 polymer ?
#
loop_
_entity_poly.entity_id
_entity_poly.type
_entity_poly.pdbx_seq_one_letter_code
_entity_poly.pdbx_strand_id
1 'polypeptide(L)'
;MTYTILTLTIIGIVLLFWLNNLIKNCFSRSFCILKNRKSKSIETKEASIISVKTIKKGKKPLLELLVLFENFSGSHIHRKIRVWDSKPHLHRFEQDKSIPVGLNIARKPKDPIFLSQEVCRFSFVFVLICILKILLYVIGSYILISVALEKIFSSPEEYEFVLRTSQTWQIGLILIGVSVLLYLLLQRIGVLVNGKTNEQNWNLLYYGVGTTANIIDYKNTEPFIKNDKTIQFSYAFKTPLGKRFEGFDKKIIDDADVDSLLESDLLDIMYLPNNPEVSRIKENLESQDFVHFLNRLFMIAVFIFSVVFVFSFYKTVF
;
A
#
# COMPACT_ATOMS: atom_id res chain seq x y z
N MET A 1 -24.36 -31.60 9.59
CA MET A 1 -23.04 -31.34 8.98
C MET A 1 -22.63 -29.87 9.18
N THR A 2 -22.72 -29.37 10.41
CA THR A 2 -22.50 -27.96 10.70
C THR A 2 -21.01 -27.63 10.78
N TYR A 3 -20.23 -28.46 11.48
CA TYR A 3 -18.79 -28.24 11.67
C TYR A 3 -18.00 -28.54 10.40
N THR A 4 -18.45 -29.53 9.61
CA THR A 4 -17.89 -29.82 8.30
C THR A 4 -18.06 -28.66 7.33
N ILE A 5 -19.30 -28.15 7.18
CA ILE A 5 -19.56 -26.99 6.31
C ILE A 5 -18.80 -25.76 6.78
N LEU A 6 -18.78 -25.48 8.09
CA LEU A 6 -18.04 -24.36 8.66
C LEU A 6 -16.55 -24.44 8.33
N THR A 7 -15.91 -25.59 8.58
CA THR A 7 -14.47 -25.77 8.34
C THR A 7 -14.13 -25.67 6.86
N LEU A 8 -14.93 -26.30 5.99
CA LEU A 8 -14.76 -26.22 4.53
C LEU A 8 -14.95 -24.79 4.00
N THR A 9 -15.87 -24.02 4.59
CA THR A 9 -16.07 -22.62 4.24
C THR A 9 -14.85 -21.77 4.62
N ILE A 10 -14.32 -21.96 5.83
CA ILE A 10 -13.16 -21.20 6.31
C ILE A 10 -11.92 -21.53 5.47
N ILE A 11 -11.63 -22.81 5.21
CA ILE A 11 -10.49 -23.22 4.36
C ILE A 11 -10.65 -22.67 2.94
N GLY A 12 -11.86 -22.71 2.36
CA GLY A 12 -12.15 -22.11 1.07
C GLY A 12 -11.86 -20.61 1.04
N ILE A 13 -12.31 -19.86 2.05
CA ILE A 13 -12.03 -18.41 2.18
C ILE A 13 -10.54 -18.14 2.26
N VAL A 14 -9.79 -18.89 3.09
CA VAL A 14 -8.33 -18.71 3.23
C VAL A 14 -7.62 -18.99 1.91
N LEU A 15 -7.96 -20.09 1.22
CA LEU A 15 -7.34 -20.44 -0.06
C LEU A 15 -7.65 -19.40 -1.15
N LEU A 16 -8.88 -18.90 -1.21
CA LEU A 16 -9.29 -17.85 -2.16
C LEU A 16 -8.62 -16.50 -1.85
N PHE A 17 -8.48 -16.15 -0.56
CA PHE A 17 -7.80 -14.93 -0.14
C PHE A 17 -6.35 -14.90 -0.63
N TRP A 18 -5.61 -16.00 -0.43
CA TRP A 18 -4.23 -16.12 -0.88
C TRP A 18 -4.10 -16.18 -2.40
N LEU A 19 -5.02 -16.84 -3.10
CA LEU A 19 -5.06 -16.81 -4.57
C LEU A 19 -5.21 -15.38 -5.10
N ASN A 20 -6.17 -14.62 -4.56
CA ASN A 20 -6.40 -13.22 -4.95
C ASN A 20 -5.17 -12.35 -4.68
N ASN A 21 -4.53 -12.51 -3.50
CA ASN A 21 -3.32 -11.78 -3.15
C ASN A 21 -2.15 -12.14 -4.08
N LEU A 22 -2.01 -13.42 -4.45
CA LEU A 22 -0.96 -13.90 -5.35
C LEU A 22 -1.16 -13.33 -6.76
N ILE A 23 -2.38 -13.38 -7.31
CA ILE A 23 -2.72 -12.78 -8.61
C ILE A 23 -2.42 -11.27 -8.61
N LYS A 24 -2.87 -10.54 -7.58
CA LYS A 24 -2.62 -9.09 -7.46
C LYS A 24 -1.12 -8.79 -7.41
N ASN A 25 -0.33 -9.54 -6.64
CA ASN A 25 1.11 -9.29 -6.54
C ASN A 25 1.87 -9.67 -7.81
N CYS A 26 1.50 -10.76 -8.46
CA CYS A 26 2.16 -11.28 -9.66
C CYS A 26 1.84 -10.47 -10.92
N PHE A 27 0.57 -10.08 -11.11
CA PHE A 27 0.14 -9.52 -12.39
C PHE A 27 -0.29 -8.05 -12.36
N SER A 28 -0.53 -7.43 -11.20
CA SER A 28 -0.91 -6.00 -11.17
C SER A 28 0.04 -5.14 -11.99
N ARG A 29 1.35 -5.32 -11.82
CA ARG A 29 2.35 -4.57 -12.57
C ARG A 29 2.26 -4.80 -14.08
N SER A 30 2.16 -6.07 -14.50
CA SER A 30 2.12 -6.44 -15.93
C SER A 30 0.84 -5.93 -16.59
N PHE A 31 -0.32 -6.07 -15.94
CA PHE A 31 -1.59 -5.53 -16.44
C PHE A 31 -1.59 -4.01 -16.49
N CYS A 32 -1.06 -3.32 -15.46
CA CYS A 32 -0.91 -1.86 -15.51
C CYS A 32 -0.06 -1.45 -16.72
N ILE A 33 1.12 -2.06 -16.92
CA ILE A 33 1.99 -1.75 -18.07
C ILE A 33 1.26 -1.98 -19.41
N LEU A 34 0.57 -3.12 -19.56
CA LEU A 34 -0.18 -3.44 -20.78
C LEU A 34 -1.31 -2.45 -21.04
N LYS A 35 -2.08 -2.09 -20.01
CA LYS A 35 -3.15 -1.09 -20.10
C LYS A 35 -2.59 0.25 -20.58
N ASN A 36 -1.49 0.70 -20.00
CA ASN A 36 -0.88 1.99 -20.34
C ASN A 36 -0.31 2.06 -21.75
N ARG A 37 0.24 0.94 -22.26
CA ARG A 37 0.68 0.87 -23.66
C ARG A 37 -0.50 1.07 -24.61
N LYS A 38 -1.68 0.54 -24.27
CA LYS A 38 -2.89 0.68 -25.09
C LYS A 38 -3.51 2.08 -24.99
N SER A 39 -3.50 2.69 -23.80
CA SER A 39 -4.20 3.96 -23.55
C SER A 39 -3.39 5.21 -23.85
N LYS A 40 -2.08 5.12 -24.17
CA LYS A 40 -1.16 6.28 -24.26
C LYS A 40 -1.27 7.25 -23.06
N SER A 41 -1.70 6.75 -21.90
CA SER A 41 -2.07 7.57 -20.74
C SER A 41 -0.90 7.88 -19.81
N ILE A 42 0.32 7.88 -20.34
CA ILE A 42 1.53 8.21 -19.58
C ILE A 42 1.88 9.64 -19.95
N GLU A 43 1.64 10.56 -19.02
CA GLU A 43 2.15 11.91 -19.14
C GLU A 43 3.59 11.93 -18.61
N THR A 44 4.49 12.55 -19.36
CA THR A 44 5.89 12.71 -19.00
C THR A 44 6.14 14.12 -18.52
N LYS A 45 6.79 14.26 -17.36
CA LYS A 45 7.22 15.54 -16.82
C LYS A 45 8.72 15.53 -16.58
N GLU A 46 9.35 16.70 -16.70
CA GLU A 46 10.74 16.88 -16.30
C GLU A 46 10.80 16.99 -14.77
N ALA A 47 11.73 16.26 -14.16
CA ALA A 47 11.96 16.29 -12.72
C ALA A 47 13.43 16.58 -12.41
N SER A 48 13.68 17.48 -11.47
CA SER A 48 15.03 17.80 -11.01
C SER A 48 15.43 16.88 -9.86
N ILE A 49 16.66 16.36 -9.89
CA ILE A 49 17.20 15.52 -8.83
C ILE A 49 17.70 16.41 -7.69
N ILE A 50 17.04 16.36 -6.53
CA ILE A 50 17.47 17.07 -5.32
C ILE A 50 18.61 16.32 -4.63
N SER A 51 18.48 15.00 -4.49
CA SER A 51 19.49 14.20 -3.79
C SER A 51 19.56 12.79 -4.33
N VAL A 52 20.76 12.19 -4.19
CA VAL A 52 21.06 10.83 -4.65
C VAL A 52 21.65 10.04 -3.49
N LYS A 53 20.99 8.95 -3.11
CA LYS A 53 21.47 8.01 -2.10
C LYS A 53 21.75 6.66 -2.72
N THR A 54 22.97 6.15 -2.59
CA THR A 54 23.28 4.78 -3.03
C THR A 54 22.82 3.76 -1.98
N ILE A 55 21.80 2.96 -2.30
CA ILE A 55 21.34 1.86 -1.45
C ILE A 55 22.26 0.65 -1.57
N LYS A 56 22.65 0.29 -2.80
CA LYS A 56 23.49 -0.88 -3.06
C LYS A 56 24.58 -0.55 -4.07
N LYS A 57 25.84 -0.80 -3.69
CA LYS A 57 27.01 -0.65 -4.56
C LYS A 57 27.16 -1.87 -5.49
N GLY A 58 27.75 -1.68 -6.66
CA GLY A 58 28.05 -2.74 -7.64
C GLY A 58 28.18 -2.21 -9.07
N LYS A 59 28.37 -3.11 -10.03
CA LYS A 59 28.44 -2.76 -11.49
C LYS A 59 27.17 -2.06 -11.99
N LYS A 60 26.03 -2.36 -11.37
CA LYS A 60 24.75 -1.68 -11.55
C LYS A 60 24.27 -1.24 -10.18
N PRO A 61 24.63 -0.05 -9.69
CA PRO A 61 24.25 0.38 -8.35
C PRO A 61 22.74 0.63 -8.27
N LEU A 62 22.17 0.37 -7.10
CA LEU A 62 20.80 0.77 -6.76
C LEU A 62 20.85 2.14 -6.12
N LEU A 63 20.29 3.13 -6.80
CA LEU A 63 20.20 4.52 -6.35
C LEU A 63 18.76 4.81 -5.90
N GLU A 64 18.63 5.67 -4.88
CA GLU A 64 17.40 6.31 -4.46
C GLU A 64 17.53 7.80 -4.74
N LEU A 65 16.70 8.29 -5.64
CA LEU A 65 16.68 9.68 -6.10
C LEU A 65 15.52 10.38 -5.41
N LEU A 66 15.79 11.50 -4.75
CA LEU A 66 14.73 12.45 -4.37
C LEU A 66 14.53 13.40 -5.55
N VAL A 67 13.37 13.34 -6.18
CA VAL A 67 13.05 14.17 -7.36
C VAL A 67 11.98 15.21 -7.03
N LEU A 68 12.14 16.39 -7.62
CA LEU A 68 11.20 17.51 -7.60
C LEU A 68 10.57 17.67 -8.97
N PHE A 69 9.25 17.72 -9.03
CA PHE A 69 8.52 18.03 -10.26
C PHE A 69 7.15 18.61 -9.93
N GLU A 70 6.53 19.22 -10.93
CA GLU A 70 5.18 19.75 -10.81
C GLU A 70 4.14 18.65 -10.99
N ASN A 71 3.15 18.58 -10.12
CA ASN A 71 1.99 17.72 -10.30
C ASN A 71 1.09 18.19 -11.46
N PHE A 72 -0.06 17.53 -11.71
CA PHE A 72 -0.97 17.90 -12.81
C PHE A 72 -1.66 19.26 -12.60
N SER A 73 -1.59 19.80 -11.39
CA SER A 73 -2.16 21.09 -11.00
C SER A 73 -1.10 22.19 -10.86
N GLY A 74 0.15 21.93 -11.26
CA GLY A 74 1.25 22.91 -11.22
C GLY A 74 1.91 23.08 -9.85
N SER A 75 1.58 22.25 -8.85
CA SER A 75 2.20 22.31 -7.52
C SER A 75 3.45 21.42 -7.46
N HIS A 76 4.55 21.96 -6.94
CA HIS A 76 5.79 21.20 -6.77
C HIS A 76 5.67 20.13 -5.67
N ILE A 77 6.04 18.90 -5.99
CA ILE A 77 6.02 17.74 -5.08
C ILE A 77 7.34 16.99 -5.10
N HIS A 78 7.68 16.38 -3.95
CA HIS A 78 8.85 15.52 -3.82
C HIS A 78 8.46 14.06 -3.89
N ARG A 79 9.23 13.25 -4.64
CA ARG A 79 9.08 11.79 -4.65
C ARG A 79 10.43 11.09 -4.59
N LYS A 80 10.47 9.99 -3.85
CA LYS A 80 11.61 9.06 -3.85
C LYS A 80 11.42 8.04 -4.97
N ILE A 81 12.37 7.95 -5.90
CA ILE A 81 12.40 6.95 -6.97
C ILE A 81 13.62 6.06 -6.79
N ARG A 82 13.43 4.74 -6.87
CA ARG A 82 14.53 3.76 -6.85
C ARG A 82 14.87 3.26 -8.24
N VAL A 83 16.16 3.30 -8.57
CA VAL A 83 16.66 3.08 -9.92
C VAL A 83 17.89 2.20 -9.90
N TRP A 84 17.90 1.18 -10.75
CA TRP A 84 19.12 0.43 -11.05
C TRP A 84 19.86 1.14 -12.17
N ASP A 85 21.03 1.72 -11.88
CA ASP A 85 21.82 2.38 -12.92
C ASP A 85 22.60 1.34 -13.72
N SER A 86 22.15 1.10 -14.96
CA SER A 86 22.81 0.19 -15.88
C SER A 86 24.13 0.72 -16.48
N LYS A 87 24.35 2.04 -16.43
CA LYS A 87 25.48 2.74 -17.05
C LYS A 87 25.95 3.89 -16.12
N PRO A 88 26.56 3.57 -14.97
CA PRO A 88 27.00 4.58 -14.00
C PRO A 88 28.08 5.52 -14.55
N HIS A 89 28.91 5.05 -15.49
CA HIS A 89 29.95 5.85 -16.16
C HIS A 89 29.39 7.02 -16.99
N LEU A 90 28.09 7.04 -17.29
CA LEU A 90 27.44 8.14 -18.02
C LEU A 90 26.96 9.27 -17.10
N HIS A 91 27.17 9.16 -15.78
CA HIS A 91 26.83 10.23 -14.84
C HIS A 91 25.37 10.72 -14.98
N ARG A 92 24.44 9.80 -15.26
CA ARG A 92 23.05 10.13 -15.63
C ARG A 92 22.20 10.58 -14.45
N PHE A 93 22.59 10.22 -13.24
CA PHE A 93 21.85 10.49 -12.02
C PHE A 93 22.76 11.21 -11.05
N GLU A 94 22.86 12.52 -11.22
CA GLU A 94 23.60 13.43 -10.34
C GLU A 94 22.64 14.48 -9.81
N GLN A 95 23.01 15.08 -8.68
CA GLN A 95 22.27 16.21 -8.12
C GLN A 95 22.16 17.34 -9.15
N ASP A 96 21.03 18.04 -9.13
CA ASP A 96 20.68 19.17 -10.01
C ASP A 96 20.49 18.82 -11.50
N LYS A 97 20.61 17.55 -11.90
CA LYS A 97 20.24 17.11 -13.25
C LYS A 97 18.73 16.89 -13.37
N SER A 98 18.20 17.23 -14.53
CA SER A 98 16.81 16.93 -14.90
C SER A 98 16.69 15.56 -15.54
N ILE A 99 15.67 14.81 -15.14
CA ILE A 99 15.32 13.51 -15.68
C ILE A 99 13.83 13.47 -16.02
N PRO A 100 13.44 12.83 -17.14
CA PRO A 100 12.04 12.68 -17.46
C PRO A 100 11.42 11.60 -16.54
N VAL A 101 10.33 11.94 -15.88
CA VAL A 101 9.50 11.04 -15.06
C VAL A 101 8.14 10.83 -15.71
N GLY A 102 7.66 9.59 -15.71
CA GLY A 102 6.34 9.22 -16.18
C GLY A 102 5.37 9.14 -15.01
N LEU A 103 4.17 9.69 -15.21
CA LEU A 103 3.07 9.57 -14.28
C LEU A 103 2.04 8.58 -14.83
N ASN A 104 1.82 7.50 -14.10
CA ASN A 104 0.93 6.41 -14.50
C ASN A 104 -0.14 6.19 -13.42
N ILE A 105 -1.29 6.84 -13.64
CA ILE A 105 -2.45 6.80 -12.75
C ILE A 105 -3.02 5.39 -12.62
N ALA A 106 -2.89 4.54 -13.66
CA ALA A 106 -3.36 3.17 -13.61
C ALA A 106 -2.58 2.29 -12.62
N ARG A 107 -1.50 2.80 -12.02
CA ARG A 107 -0.73 2.10 -10.96
C ARG A 107 -1.34 2.28 -9.56
N LYS A 108 -2.33 3.16 -9.37
CA LYS A 108 -3.03 3.33 -8.09
C LYS A 108 -3.61 1.98 -7.60
N PRO A 109 -3.47 1.63 -6.30
CA PRO A 109 -3.00 2.47 -5.18
C PRO A 109 -1.48 2.41 -4.93
N LYS A 110 -0.67 1.87 -5.86
CA LYS A 110 0.80 1.92 -5.79
C LYS A 110 1.30 3.24 -6.39
N ASP A 111 2.50 3.67 -5.98
CA ASP A 111 3.10 4.94 -6.42
C ASP A 111 3.11 5.07 -7.96
N PRO A 112 2.39 6.05 -8.53
CA PRO A 112 2.21 6.18 -9.97
C PRO A 112 3.44 6.76 -10.68
N ILE A 113 4.46 7.25 -9.95
CA ILE A 113 5.68 7.74 -10.57
C ILE A 113 6.63 6.61 -10.97
N PHE A 114 7.29 6.79 -12.11
CA PHE A 114 8.40 5.95 -12.56
C PHE A 114 9.32 6.78 -13.45
N LEU A 115 10.57 6.36 -13.62
CA LEU A 115 11.44 6.99 -14.61
C LEU A 115 10.86 6.80 -16.01
N SER A 116 10.72 7.88 -16.77
CA SER A 116 10.33 7.86 -18.18
C SER A 116 11.51 7.42 -19.04
N GLN A 117 11.98 6.20 -18.80
CA GLN A 117 12.83 5.48 -19.74
C GLN A 117 11.93 4.44 -20.40
N GLU A 118 11.74 4.60 -21.71
CA GLU A 118 11.14 3.69 -22.70
C GLU A 118 10.39 2.47 -22.16
N VAL A 119 9.11 2.34 -22.56
CA VAL A 119 8.25 1.15 -22.45
C VAL A 119 8.70 0.19 -21.35
N CYS A 120 8.23 0.42 -20.11
CA CYS A 120 8.42 -0.49 -18.97
C CYS A 120 8.51 -1.95 -19.45
N ARG A 121 9.73 -2.49 -19.51
CA ARG A 121 9.96 -3.86 -19.97
C ARG A 121 9.66 -4.75 -18.78
N PHE A 122 8.54 -5.48 -18.84
CA PHE A 122 8.35 -6.59 -17.92
C PHE A 122 9.19 -7.76 -18.43
N SER A 123 9.88 -8.43 -17.52
CA SER A 123 10.62 -9.63 -17.87
C SER A 123 9.63 -10.75 -18.18
N PHE A 124 9.69 -11.33 -19.37
CA PHE A 124 8.88 -12.50 -19.72
C PHE A 124 9.12 -13.65 -18.73
N VAL A 125 10.38 -13.81 -18.28
CA VAL A 125 10.76 -14.77 -17.24
C VAL A 125 10.00 -14.52 -15.93
N PHE A 126 9.80 -13.26 -15.54
CA PHE A 126 9.02 -12.94 -14.34
C PHE A 126 7.55 -13.34 -14.50
N VAL A 127 6.94 -13.08 -15.66
CA VAL A 127 5.56 -13.51 -15.95
C VAL A 127 5.44 -15.03 -15.94
N LEU A 128 6.41 -15.74 -16.51
CA LEU A 128 6.45 -17.20 -16.50
C LEU A 128 6.54 -17.76 -15.07
N ILE A 129 7.42 -17.20 -14.24
CA ILE A 129 7.52 -17.57 -12.81
C ILE A 129 6.20 -17.30 -12.08
N CYS A 130 5.55 -16.18 -12.37
CA CYS A 130 4.23 -15.85 -11.80
C CYS A 130 3.16 -16.87 -12.18
N ILE A 131 3.09 -17.25 -13.46
CA ILE A 131 2.16 -18.28 -13.95
C ILE A 131 2.44 -19.61 -13.25
N LEU A 132 3.70 -20.03 -13.19
CA LEU A 132 4.10 -21.28 -12.54
C LEU A 132 3.70 -21.31 -11.05
N LYS A 133 3.90 -20.20 -10.32
CA LYS A 133 3.49 -20.08 -8.92
C LYS A 133 1.97 -20.22 -8.74
N ILE A 134 1.19 -19.57 -9.60
CA ILE A 134 -0.28 -19.67 -9.56
C ILE A 134 -0.72 -21.09 -9.87
N LEU A 135 -0.14 -21.69 -10.91
CA LEU A 135 -0.49 -23.05 -11.33
C LEU A 135 -0.19 -24.07 -10.23
N LEU A 136 0.99 -23.99 -9.60
CA LEU A 136 1.36 -24.85 -8.48
C LEU A 136 0.43 -24.65 -7.27
N TYR A 137 0.07 -23.41 -6.97
CA TYR A 137 -0.87 -23.09 -5.89
C TYR A 137 -2.28 -23.64 -6.16
N VAL A 138 -2.80 -23.47 -7.38
CA VAL A 138 -4.13 -23.94 -7.78
C VAL A 138 -4.19 -25.46 -7.79
N ILE A 139 -3.19 -26.14 -8.35
CA ILE A 139 -3.11 -27.61 -8.35
C ILE A 139 -3.05 -28.14 -6.91
N GLY A 140 -2.19 -27.57 -6.06
CA GLY A 140 -2.10 -28.00 -4.66
C GLY A 140 -3.41 -27.80 -3.90
N SER A 141 -4.07 -26.66 -4.09
CA SER A 141 -5.37 -26.36 -3.48
C SER A 141 -6.47 -27.29 -3.98
N TYR A 142 -6.48 -27.58 -5.29
CA TYR A 142 -7.44 -28.50 -5.90
C TYR A 142 -7.28 -29.92 -5.37
N ILE A 143 -6.05 -30.45 -5.30
CA ILE A 143 -5.80 -31.79 -4.76
C ILE A 143 -6.24 -31.85 -3.29
N LEU A 144 -5.85 -30.86 -2.48
CA LEU A 144 -6.20 -30.81 -1.05
C LEU A 144 -7.72 -30.83 -0.84
N ILE A 145 -8.45 -29.98 -1.57
CA ILE A 145 -9.91 -29.88 -1.41
C ILE A 145 -10.62 -31.09 -2.01
N SER A 146 -10.24 -31.56 -3.20
CA SER A 146 -10.90 -32.70 -3.85
C SER A 146 -10.79 -33.97 -3.03
N VAL A 147 -9.60 -34.29 -2.51
CA VAL A 147 -9.43 -35.50 -1.68
C VAL A 147 -10.11 -35.34 -0.32
N ALA A 148 -10.11 -34.12 0.26
CA ALA A 148 -10.85 -33.86 1.48
C ALA A 148 -12.36 -34.06 1.27
N LEU A 149 -12.93 -33.53 0.19
CA LEU A 149 -14.34 -33.71 -0.13
C LEU A 149 -14.69 -35.18 -0.38
N GLU A 150 -13.88 -35.92 -1.14
CA GLU A 150 -14.10 -37.34 -1.40
C GLU A 150 -14.15 -38.16 -0.10
N LYS A 151 -13.22 -37.94 0.82
CA LYS A 151 -13.21 -38.58 2.14
C LYS A 151 -14.43 -38.20 2.98
N ILE A 152 -14.71 -36.90 3.08
CA ILE A 152 -15.82 -36.36 3.87
C ILE A 152 -17.17 -36.87 3.35
N PHE A 153 -17.38 -36.92 2.03
CA PHE A 153 -18.63 -37.41 1.45
C PHE A 153 -18.79 -38.93 1.53
N SER A 154 -17.67 -39.67 1.63
CA SER A 154 -17.68 -41.11 1.81
C SER A 154 -18.15 -41.53 3.21
N SER A 155 -17.76 -40.78 4.26
CA SER A 155 -18.26 -40.99 5.64
C SER A 155 -18.68 -39.67 6.34
N PRO A 156 -19.84 -39.09 5.95
CA PRO A 156 -20.23 -37.75 6.42
C PRO A 156 -20.36 -37.63 7.93
N GLU A 157 -20.99 -38.59 8.60
CA GLU A 157 -21.24 -38.55 10.05
C GLU A 157 -19.95 -38.65 10.86
N GLU A 158 -19.00 -39.49 10.40
CA GLU A 158 -17.69 -39.65 11.02
C GLU A 158 -16.89 -38.35 10.96
N TYR A 159 -16.79 -37.73 9.77
CA TYR A 159 -16.05 -36.49 9.61
C TYR A 159 -16.71 -35.31 10.32
N GLU A 160 -18.04 -35.29 10.44
CA GLU A 160 -18.72 -34.30 11.28
C GLU A 160 -18.32 -34.46 12.76
N PHE A 161 -18.22 -35.68 13.27
CA PHE A 161 -17.77 -35.95 14.64
C PHE A 161 -16.29 -35.59 14.84
N VAL A 162 -15.42 -35.98 13.90
CA VAL A 162 -13.99 -35.65 13.92
C VAL A 162 -13.79 -34.14 13.90
N LEU A 163 -14.43 -33.43 12.96
CA LEU A 163 -14.27 -31.98 12.84
C LEU A 163 -14.89 -31.23 14.03
N ARG A 164 -16.01 -31.70 14.58
CA ARG A 164 -16.61 -31.16 15.81
C ARG A 164 -15.67 -31.27 17.01
N THR A 165 -15.01 -32.43 17.17
CA THR A 165 -14.11 -32.70 18.29
C THR A 165 -12.72 -32.07 18.08
N SER A 166 -12.35 -31.80 16.83
CA SER A 166 -11.11 -31.14 16.48
C SER A 166 -11.09 -29.66 16.89
N GLN A 167 -9.89 -29.13 17.09
CA GLN A 167 -9.66 -27.70 17.30
C GLN A 167 -9.58 -26.91 15.97
N THR A 168 -9.66 -27.58 14.83
CA THR A 168 -9.39 -26.97 13.51
C THR A 168 -10.34 -25.80 13.22
N TRP A 169 -11.64 -25.98 13.41
CA TRP A 169 -12.62 -24.90 13.18
C TRP A 169 -12.40 -23.70 14.14
N GLN A 170 -11.97 -23.98 15.38
CA GLN A 170 -11.66 -22.94 16.37
C GLN A 170 -10.44 -22.12 15.96
N ILE A 171 -9.36 -22.79 15.52
CA ILE A 171 -8.15 -22.14 14.98
C ILE A 171 -8.52 -21.25 13.79
N GLY A 172 -9.38 -21.74 12.90
CA GLY A 172 -9.87 -20.98 11.75
C GLY A 172 -10.66 -19.73 12.14
N LEU A 173 -11.58 -19.83 13.11
CA LEU A 173 -12.32 -18.68 13.63
C LEU A 173 -11.43 -17.69 14.36
N ILE A 174 -10.47 -18.16 15.17
CA ILE A 174 -9.50 -17.31 15.85
C ILE A 174 -8.65 -16.56 14.81
N LEU A 175 -8.19 -17.24 13.76
CA LEU A 175 -7.44 -16.62 12.67
C LEU A 175 -8.23 -15.46 12.04
N ILE A 176 -9.49 -15.69 11.67
CA ILE A 176 -10.35 -14.65 11.08
C ILE A 176 -10.59 -13.52 12.09
N GLY A 177 -10.98 -13.85 13.31
CA GLY A 177 -11.31 -12.89 14.36
C GLY A 177 -10.12 -11.99 14.73
N VAL A 178 -8.95 -12.58 14.97
CA VAL A 178 -7.72 -11.84 15.27
C VAL A 178 -7.29 -10.99 14.08
N SER A 179 -7.38 -11.52 12.85
CA SER A 179 -7.01 -10.75 11.66
C SER A 179 -7.92 -9.54 11.45
N VAL A 180 -9.23 -9.69 11.65
CA VAL A 180 -10.22 -8.60 11.55
C VAL A 180 -10.01 -7.59 12.67
N LEU A 181 -9.86 -8.05 13.92
CA LEU A 181 -9.61 -7.16 15.06
C LEU A 181 -8.33 -6.36 14.87
N LEU A 182 -7.23 -7.02 14.48
CA LEU A 182 -5.95 -6.37 14.24
C LEU A 182 -6.04 -5.38 13.08
N TYR A 183 -6.74 -5.73 12.00
CA TYR A 183 -7.00 -4.81 10.89
C TYR A 183 -7.76 -3.56 11.35
N LEU A 184 -8.83 -3.72 12.13
CA LEU A 184 -9.62 -2.60 12.66
C LEU A 184 -8.82 -1.74 13.65
N LEU A 185 -8.00 -2.35 14.51
CA LEU A 185 -7.12 -1.63 15.43
C LEU A 185 -6.09 -0.81 14.66
N LEU A 186 -5.39 -1.42 13.69
CA LEU A 186 -4.41 -0.72 12.87
C LEU A 186 -5.05 0.42 12.06
N GLN A 187 -6.30 0.24 11.60
CA GLN A 187 -7.06 1.31 10.94
C GLN A 187 -7.41 2.44 11.91
N ARG A 188 -7.85 2.14 13.14
CA ARG A 188 -8.20 3.14 14.15
C ARG A 188 -6.99 3.95 14.63
N ILE A 189 -5.83 3.32 14.73
CA ILE A 189 -4.56 3.96 15.10
C ILE A 189 -4.04 4.84 13.93
N GLY A 190 -4.67 4.79 12.75
CA GLY A 190 -4.26 5.57 11.58
C GLY A 190 -3.03 5.01 10.86
N VAL A 191 -2.58 3.83 11.28
CA VAL A 191 -1.42 3.12 10.74
C VAL A 191 -1.78 2.37 9.45
N LEU A 192 -3.00 1.86 9.35
CA LEU A 192 -3.52 1.28 8.12
C LEU A 192 -4.40 2.29 7.38
N VAL A 193 -3.88 2.80 6.26
CA VAL A 193 -4.64 3.64 5.35
C VAL A 193 -5.56 2.75 4.51
N ASN A 194 -6.88 2.96 4.60
CA ASN A 194 -7.84 2.23 3.78
C ASN A 194 -7.57 2.46 2.28
N GLY A 195 -7.83 1.49 1.41
CA GLY A 195 -7.55 1.59 -0.03
C GLY A 195 -8.15 2.83 -0.69
N LYS A 196 -9.35 3.23 -0.25
CA LYS A 196 -10.04 4.47 -0.68
C LYS A 196 -9.31 5.73 -0.22
N THR A 197 -8.82 5.77 1.02
CA THR A 197 -8.05 6.89 1.56
C THR A 197 -6.69 7.00 0.87
N ASN A 198 -6.06 5.88 0.51
CA ASN A 198 -4.79 5.92 -0.22
C ASN A 198 -4.99 6.43 -1.66
N GLU A 199 -6.06 6.01 -2.34
CA GLU A 199 -6.44 6.58 -3.64
C GLU A 199 -6.72 8.08 -3.55
N GLN A 200 -7.42 8.53 -2.50
CA GLN A 200 -7.64 9.95 -2.23
C GLN A 200 -6.34 10.70 -1.95
N ASN A 201 -5.42 10.14 -1.17
CA ASN A 201 -4.10 10.72 -0.93
C ASN A 201 -3.30 10.83 -2.23
N TRP A 202 -3.37 9.84 -3.12
CA TRP A 202 -2.76 9.93 -4.45
C TRP A 202 -3.45 10.96 -5.33
N ASN A 203 -4.77 11.10 -5.26
CA ASN A 203 -5.49 12.16 -5.96
C ASN A 203 -5.02 13.53 -5.46
N LEU A 204 -4.89 13.72 -4.15
CA LEU A 204 -4.38 14.94 -3.54
C LEU A 204 -2.95 15.24 -3.98
N LEU A 205 -2.05 14.26 -3.94
CA LEU A 205 -0.64 14.50 -4.28
C LEU A 205 -0.46 14.89 -5.76
N TYR A 206 -1.20 14.24 -6.68
CA TYR A 206 -1.00 14.43 -8.12
C TYR A 206 -1.95 15.44 -8.77
N TYR A 207 -3.15 15.66 -8.24
CA TYR A 207 -4.17 16.57 -8.76
C TYR A 207 -4.60 17.64 -7.74
N GLY A 208 -3.98 17.67 -6.57
CA GLY A 208 -4.25 18.69 -5.58
C GLY A 208 -3.56 19.99 -5.92
N VAL A 209 -4.21 21.08 -5.56
CA VAL A 209 -3.64 22.42 -5.62
C VAL A 209 -3.00 22.71 -4.26
N GLY A 210 -1.73 23.10 -4.27
CA GLY A 210 -1.03 23.58 -3.09
C GLY A 210 -1.52 24.96 -2.68
N THR A 211 -1.77 25.15 -1.39
CA THR A 211 -2.11 26.46 -0.80
C THR A 211 -1.62 26.52 0.64
N THR A 212 -1.49 27.73 1.17
CA THR A 212 -1.13 27.96 2.56
C THR A 212 -2.41 28.16 3.37
N ALA A 213 -2.57 27.38 4.43
CA ALA A 213 -3.69 27.44 5.35
C ALA A 213 -3.27 28.08 6.67
N ASN A 214 -4.19 28.81 7.29
CA ASN A 214 -3.98 29.36 8.63
C ASN A 214 -4.40 28.32 9.67
N ILE A 215 -3.58 28.15 10.70
CA ILE A 215 -3.91 27.30 11.86
C ILE A 215 -5.03 27.97 12.66
N ILE A 216 -6.12 27.25 12.91
CA ILE A 216 -7.25 27.71 13.74
C ILE A 216 -7.07 27.21 15.17
N ASP A 217 -6.68 25.94 15.30
CA ASP A 217 -6.56 25.25 16.57
C ASP A 217 -5.58 24.08 16.43
N TYR A 218 -4.97 23.68 17.55
CA TYR A 218 -4.13 22.50 17.61
C TYR A 218 -4.44 21.70 18.88
N LYS A 219 -4.60 20.39 18.72
CA LYS A 219 -4.87 19.47 19.82
C LYS A 219 -3.76 18.43 19.92
N ASN A 220 -3.07 18.43 21.05
CA ASN A 220 -2.13 17.38 21.38
C ASN A 220 -2.89 16.06 21.51
N THR A 221 -2.53 15.08 20.68
CA THR A 221 -3.00 13.71 20.82
C THR A 221 -1.93 12.98 21.63
N GLU A 222 -2.30 12.38 22.76
CA GLU A 222 -1.37 11.56 23.54
C GLU A 222 -0.79 10.45 22.66
N PRO A 223 0.54 10.35 22.55
CA PRO A 223 1.15 9.35 21.71
C PRO A 223 1.17 7.97 22.38
N PHE A 224 0.93 6.93 21.60
CA PHE A 224 1.07 5.53 22.05
C PHE A 224 2.55 5.10 22.17
N ILE A 225 3.48 5.84 21.57
CA ILE A 225 4.92 5.56 21.55
C ILE A 225 5.65 6.69 22.26
N LYS A 226 6.48 6.32 23.24
CA LYS A 226 7.30 7.22 24.06
C LYS A 226 8.41 7.85 23.20
N ASN A 227 8.07 8.86 22.38
CA ASN A 227 8.95 9.94 21.87
C ASN A 227 8.36 10.76 20.71
N ASP A 228 7.24 10.35 20.09
CA ASP A 228 6.69 11.06 18.92
C ASP A 228 5.45 11.87 19.32
N LYS A 229 5.50 13.20 19.37
CA LYS A 229 4.29 14.01 19.63
C LYS A 229 3.43 14.05 18.37
N THR A 230 2.20 13.52 18.46
CA THR A 230 1.21 13.63 17.39
C THR A 230 0.28 14.81 17.67
N ILE A 231 0.34 15.84 16.84
CA ILE A 231 -0.51 17.03 16.99
C ILE A 231 -1.57 17.00 15.88
N GLN A 232 -2.82 17.16 16.27
CA GLN A 232 -3.93 17.36 15.34
C GLN A 232 -4.09 18.85 15.09
N PHE A 233 -3.93 19.29 13.84
CA PHE A 233 -4.14 20.67 13.42
C PHE A 233 -5.53 20.82 12.81
N SER A 234 -6.23 21.86 13.22
CA SER A 234 -7.41 22.39 12.54
C SER A 234 -6.96 23.62 11.76
N TYR A 235 -7.24 23.68 10.46
CA TYR A 235 -6.76 24.76 9.60
C TYR A 235 -7.85 25.27 8.67
N ALA A 236 -7.77 26.55 8.30
CA ALA A 236 -8.66 27.20 7.33
C ALA A 236 -7.88 27.70 6.12
N PHE A 237 -8.45 27.55 4.93
CA PHE A 237 -7.87 28.07 3.70
C PHE A 237 -8.94 28.66 2.79
N LYS A 238 -8.51 29.49 1.84
CA LYS A 238 -9.39 30.07 0.82
C LYS A 238 -9.06 29.50 -0.54
N THR A 239 -10.10 29.11 -1.26
CA THR A 239 -9.97 28.74 -2.67
C THR A 239 -9.74 29.99 -3.54
N PRO A 240 -9.26 29.84 -4.79
CA PRO A 240 -9.17 30.94 -5.76
C PRO A 240 -10.48 31.70 -5.98
N LEU A 241 -11.62 31.03 -5.73
CA LEU A 241 -12.96 31.60 -5.80
C LEU A 241 -13.36 32.39 -4.53
N GLY A 242 -12.45 32.57 -3.58
CA GLY A 242 -12.69 33.29 -2.33
C GLY A 242 -13.48 32.53 -1.26
N LYS A 243 -13.98 31.32 -1.55
CA LYS A 243 -14.69 30.49 -0.56
C LYS A 243 -13.71 29.92 0.46
N ARG A 244 -14.06 30.06 1.74
CA ARG A 244 -13.34 29.52 2.90
C ARG A 244 -13.74 28.07 3.16
N PHE A 245 -12.77 27.22 3.38
CA PHE A 245 -12.94 25.82 3.79
C PHE A 245 -12.09 25.54 5.02
N GLU A 246 -12.52 24.55 5.79
CA GLU A 246 -11.83 24.11 7.00
C GLU A 246 -11.50 22.63 6.87
N GLY A 247 -10.33 22.25 7.40
CA GLY A 247 -9.83 20.90 7.35
C GLY A 247 -9.15 20.54 8.67
N PHE A 248 -8.96 19.24 8.87
CA PHE A 248 -8.22 18.71 10.00
C PHE A 248 -7.26 17.63 9.52
N ASP A 249 -6.02 17.68 9.97
CA ASP A 249 -5.03 16.64 9.69
C ASP A 249 -4.09 16.47 10.88
N LYS A 250 -3.50 15.28 11.01
CA LYS A 250 -2.58 14.96 12.10
C LYS A 250 -1.16 14.95 11.58
N LYS A 251 -0.25 15.62 12.27
CA LYS A 251 1.18 15.61 11.95
C LYS A 251 1.96 15.06 13.15
N ILE A 252 2.89 14.16 12.87
CA ILE A 252 3.90 13.75 13.84
C ILE A 252 5.01 14.78 13.77
N ILE A 253 5.33 15.43 14.88
CA ILE A 253 6.29 16.52 14.93
C ILE A 253 7.34 16.20 16.00
N ASP A 254 8.61 16.45 15.69
CA ASP A 254 9.71 16.44 16.66
C ASP A 254 9.69 17.72 17.49
N ASP A 255 10.09 17.66 18.77
CA ASP A 255 9.94 18.78 19.72
C ASP A 255 10.48 20.15 19.23
N ALA A 256 11.53 20.15 18.38
CA ALA A 256 12.12 21.38 17.83
C ALA A 256 11.28 22.03 16.69
N ASP A 257 10.44 21.25 16.03
CA ASP A 257 9.61 21.72 14.89
C ASP A 257 8.25 22.27 15.36
N VAL A 258 7.83 21.98 16.59
CA VAL A 258 6.55 22.47 17.13
C VAL A 258 6.61 23.98 17.33
N ASP A 259 7.69 24.48 17.95
CA ASP A 259 7.83 25.91 18.26
C ASP A 259 7.94 26.75 16.98
N SER A 260 8.67 26.28 15.96
CA SER A 260 8.79 26.99 14.67
C SER A 260 7.50 26.98 13.85
N LEU A 261 6.70 25.92 13.92
CA LEU A 261 5.39 25.85 13.27
C LEU A 261 4.36 26.74 13.97
N LEU A 262 4.37 26.78 15.30
CA LEU A 262 3.50 27.66 16.08
C LEU A 262 3.86 29.15 15.90
N GLU A 263 5.13 29.48 15.64
CA GLU A 263 5.53 30.86 15.34
C GLU A 263 5.04 31.37 13.97
N SER A 264 4.84 30.46 13.00
CA SER A 264 4.48 30.84 11.63
C SER A 264 2.97 30.89 11.37
N ASP A 265 2.13 30.27 12.20
CA ASP A 265 0.66 30.15 12.06
C ASP A 265 0.16 29.63 10.69
N LEU A 266 1.06 29.12 9.86
CA LEU A 266 0.84 28.79 8.46
C LEU A 266 1.24 27.34 8.19
N LEU A 267 0.37 26.62 7.46
CA LEU A 267 0.59 25.24 7.04
C LEU A 267 0.45 25.10 5.54
N ASP A 268 1.43 24.45 4.91
CA ASP A 268 1.33 24.05 3.52
C ASP A 268 0.42 22.83 3.39
N ILE A 269 -0.71 23.02 2.70
CA ILE A 269 -1.71 21.99 2.46
C ILE A 269 -1.90 21.75 0.96
N MET A 270 -2.48 20.61 0.64
CA MET A 270 -3.04 20.32 -0.68
C MET A 270 -4.53 20.03 -0.56
N TYR A 271 -5.34 20.53 -1.49
CA TYR A 271 -6.76 20.23 -1.58
C TYR A 271 -7.16 19.84 -3.01
N LEU A 272 -8.24 19.07 -3.16
CA LEU A 272 -8.75 18.73 -4.49
C LEU A 272 -9.61 19.88 -5.06
N PRO A 273 -9.33 20.40 -6.27
CA PRO A 273 -10.08 21.53 -6.82
C PRO A 273 -11.57 21.22 -7.04
N ASN A 274 -11.89 19.97 -7.38
CA ASN A 274 -13.27 19.52 -7.59
C ASN A 274 -14.03 19.22 -6.28
N ASN A 275 -13.30 18.99 -5.18
CA ASN A 275 -13.88 18.78 -3.86
C ASN A 275 -12.93 19.31 -2.77
N PRO A 276 -12.98 20.63 -2.47
CA PRO A 276 -12.07 21.26 -1.52
C PRO A 276 -12.17 20.75 -0.08
N GLU A 277 -13.27 20.08 0.30
CA GLU A 277 -13.40 19.44 1.62
C GLU A 277 -12.33 18.36 1.83
N VAL A 278 -11.85 17.75 0.74
CA VAL A 278 -10.73 16.82 0.78
C VAL A 278 -9.44 17.64 0.73
N SER A 279 -8.83 17.83 1.90
CA SER A 279 -7.54 18.50 2.08
C SER A 279 -6.65 17.74 3.05
N ARG A 280 -5.32 17.88 2.89
CA ARG A 280 -4.31 17.35 3.82
C ARG A 280 -3.05 18.20 3.85
N ILE A 281 -2.29 18.09 4.93
CA ILE A 281 -0.95 18.67 5.05
C ILE A 281 -0.04 18.01 4.00
N LYS A 282 0.69 18.84 3.25
CA LYS A 282 1.51 18.40 2.10
C LYS A 282 2.54 17.33 2.49
N GLU A 283 3.22 17.54 3.61
CA GLU A 283 4.27 16.63 4.10
C GLU A 283 3.75 15.21 4.41
N ASN A 284 2.53 15.10 4.93
CA ASN A 284 1.88 13.82 5.22
C ASN A 284 1.60 12.99 3.96
N LEU A 285 1.48 13.64 2.80
CA LEU A 285 1.29 12.95 1.52
C LEU A 285 2.60 12.35 1.00
N GLU A 286 3.75 12.88 1.40
CA GLU A 286 5.06 12.49 0.88
C GLU A 286 5.67 11.28 1.65
N SER A 287 5.36 11.12 2.93
CA SER A 287 5.95 10.12 3.85
C SER A 287 5.09 8.86 4.10
N GLN A 288 5.04 7.92 3.14
CA GLN A 288 4.26 6.67 3.28
C GLN A 288 5.06 5.41 3.67
N ASP A 289 6.35 5.53 4.01
CA ASP A 289 7.25 4.36 4.15
C ASP A 289 6.86 3.43 5.31
N PHE A 290 6.44 3.98 6.45
CA PHE A 290 6.07 3.22 7.66
C PHE A 290 4.79 2.39 7.48
N VAL A 291 3.76 2.96 6.85
CA VAL A 291 2.48 2.29 6.56
C VAL A 291 2.69 1.07 5.66
N HIS A 292 3.58 1.17 4.67
CA HIS A 292 3.91 0.05 3.78
C HIS A 292 4.63 -1.09 4.52
N PHE A 293 5.50 -0.75 5.47
CA PHE A 293 6.19 -1.73 6.30
C PHE A 293 5.21 -2.52 7.18
N LEU A 294 4.29 -1.82 7.86
CA LEU A 294 3.32 -2.46 8.76
C LEU A 294 2.30 -3.32 8.02
N ASN A 295 1.81 -2.85 6.87
CA ASN A 295 0.98 -3.67 5.99
C ASN A 295 1.69 -4.97 5.57
N ARG A 296 3.00 -4.90 5.27
CA ARG A 296 3.77 -6.10 4.91
C ARG A 296 3.91 -7.04 6.09
N LEU A 297 4.22 -6.53 7.28
CA LEU A 297 4.36 -7.33 8.49
C LEU A 297 3.04 -8.01 8.87
N PHE A 298 1.92 -7.30 8.78
CA PHE A 298 0.58 -7.85 8.95
C PHE A 298 0.32 -9.00 7.97
N MET A 299 0.60 -8.82 6.68
CA MET A 299 0.41 -9.87 5.68
C MET A 299 1.29 -11.11 5.93
N ILE A 300 2.51 -10.94 6.46
CA ILE A 300 3.38 -12.06 6.85
C ILE A 300 2.78 -12.83 8.03
N ALA A 301 2.27 -12.12 9.05
CA ALA A 301 1.62 -12.76 10.19
C ALA A 301 0.40 -13.57 9.75
N VAL A 302 -0.50 -12.97 8.95
CA VAL A 302 -1.69 -13.68 8.41
C VAL A 302 -1.29 -14.90 7.57
N PHE A 303 -0.17 -14.83 6.84
CA PHE A 303 0.36 -15.98 6.09
C PHE A 303 0.74 -17.14 7.00
N ILE A 304 1.52 -16.86 8.05
CA ILE A 304 1.98 -17.89 8.99
C ILE A 304 0.77 -18.58 9.64
N PHE A 305 -0.19 -17.81 10.14
CA PHE A 305 -1.39 -18.39 10.75
C PHE A 305 -2.26 -19.17 9.74
N SER A 306 -2.33 -18.72 8.48
CA SER A 306 -3.03 -19.45 7.43
C SER A 306 -2.39 -20.81 7.16
N VAL A 307 -1.05 -20.88 7.14
CA VAL A 307 -0.32 -22.15 6.98
C VAL A 307 -0.59 -23.09 8.16
N VAL A 308 -0.56 -22.58 9.39
CA VAL A 308 -0.89 -23.37 10.59
C VAL A 308 -2.31 -23.93 10.51
N PHE A 309 -3.27 -23.11 10.08
CA PHE A 309 -4.67 -23.53 9.93
C PHE A 309 -4.83 -24.60 8.83
N VAL A 310 -4.24 -24.40 7.65
CA VAL A 310 -4.28 -25.38 6.55
C VAL A 310 -3.63 -26.70 6.98
N PHE A 311 -2.52 -26.65 7.72
CA PHE A 311 -1.85 -27.84 8.25
C PHE A 311 -2.69 -28.56 9.30
N SER A 312 -3.36 -27.83 10.20
CA SER A 312 -4.30 -28.42 11.17
C SER A 312 -5.46 -29.12 10.45
N PHE A 313 -6.01 -28.50 9.42
CA PHE A 313 -7.04 -29.11 8.57
C PHE A 313 -6.53 -30.38 7.91
N TYR A 314 -5.35 -30.33 7.29
CA TYR A 314 -4.72 -31.50 6.68
C TYR A 314 -4.59 -32.65 7.68
N LYS A 315 -4.01 -32.41 8.86
CA LYS A 315 -3.86 -33.43 9.92
C LYS A 315 -5.19 -34.01 10.43
N THR A 316 -6.27 -33.23 10.34
CA THR A 316 -7.59 -33.67 10.82
C THR A 316 -8.31 -34.55 9.80
N VAL A 317 -8.06 -34.34 8.51
CA VAL A 317 -8.76 -35.01 7.40
C VAL A 317 -7.93 -36.13 6.75
N PHE A 318 -6.60 -36.05 6.86
CA PHE A 318 -5.65 -36.98 6.26
C PHE A 318 -4.82 -37.69 7.31
#